data_AF-A0A396U0U5-F1
#
_entry.id   AF-A0A396U0U5-F1
#
_cell.length_a   1.000
_cell.length_b   1.000
_cell.length_c   1.000
_cell.angle_alpha   90.00
_cell.angle_beta   90.00
_cell.angle_gamma   90.00
#
_symmetry.space_group_name_H-M   'P 1'
#
loop_
_entity.id
_entity.type
_entity.pdbx_description
1 polymer ?
#
loop_
_entity_poly.entity_id
_entity_poly.type
_entity_poly.pdbx_seq_one_letter_code
_entity_poly.pdbx_strand_id
1 'polypeptide(L)'
;MLLVIQRDKGFFKAEYNAMTLNRYKISSKSAIPTGKVKIEIVTKYDAKERMAPATITLKANGKEVGQGRVERSVPSIFTASETFDIGMDLNSPVSLDYWDRVPFEFSGKIEKVHIKYID
;
A
#
# COMPACT_ATOMS: atom_id res chain seq x y z
N MET A 1 -4.15 4.04 8.92
CA MET A 1 -3.23 4.29 7.80
C MET A 1 -3.88 3.71 6.59
N LEU A 2 -4.43 4.52 5.70
CA LEU A 2 -5.05 3.98 4.50
C LEU A 2 -3.96 3.80 3.43
N LEU A 3 -3.08 2.81 3.68
CA LEU A 3 -2.20 2.25 2.67
C LEU A 3 -2.94 1.06 2.06
N VAL A 4 -3.49 1.24 0.86
CA VAL A 4 -4.08 0.12 0.12
C VAL A 4 -3.09 -0.41 -0.90
N ILE A 5 -3.05 -1.72 -0.97
CA ILE A 5 -2.13 -2.50 -1.78
C ILE A 5 -2.98 -3.38 -2.68
N GLN A 6 -2.81 -3.24 -3.99
CA GLN A 6 -3.63 -3.97 -4.95
C GLN A 6 -2.85 -4.38 -6.19
N ARG A 7 -3.33 -5.43 -6.85
CA ARG A 7 -2.92 -5.77 -8.21
C ARG A 7 -4.03 -5.36 -9.17
N ASP A 8 -3.72 -4.52 -10.14
CA ASP A 8 -4.67 -4.01 -11.12
C ASP A 8 -4.08 -4.07 -12.52
N LYS A 9 -4.77 -4.77 -13.44
CA LYS A 9 -4.30 -5.04 -14.81
C LYS A 9 -2.85 -5.57 -14.87
N GLY A 10 -2.47 -6.38 -13.88
CA GLY A 10 -1.12 -6.94 -13.75
C GLY A 10 -0.11 -6.06 -13.00
N PHE A 11 -0.39 -4.78 -12.80
CA PHE A 11 0.48 -3.86 -12.07
C PHE A 11 0.24 -3.93 -10.57
N PHE A 12 1.31 -3.79 -9.81
CA PHE A 12 1.25 -3.72 -8.37
C PHE A 12 1.19 -2.26 -7.92
N LYS A 13 0.13 -1.87 -7.21
CA LYS A 13 -0.13 -0.50 -6.81
C LYS A 13 -0.20 -0.39 -5.29
N ALA A 14 0.33 0.72 -4.77
CA ALA A 14 0.15 1.16 -3.40
C ALA A 14 -0.31 2.61 -3.40
N GLU A 15 -1.31 2.96 -2.60
CA GLU A 15 -1.71 4.35 -2.38
C GLU A 15 -1.59 4.69 -0.91
N TYR A 16 -0.76 5.68 -0.58
CA TYR A 16 -0.71 6.28 0.74
C TYR A 16 -1.64 7.50 0.75
N ASN A 17 -2.79 7.35 1.41
CA ASN A 17 -3.75 8.44 1.58
C ASN A 17 -3.51 9.14 2.93
N ALA A 18 -3.03 10.38 2.87
CA ALA A 18 -2.82 11.26 4.02
C ALA A 18 -4.06 12.16 4.24
N MET A 19 -5.15 11.56 4.75
CA MET A 19 -6.40 12.26 5.10
C MET A 19 -7.05 13.01 3.93
N THR A 20 -6.97 12.47 2.72
CA THR A 20 -7.49 13.03 1.47
C THR A 20 -6.80 14.31 0.98
N LEU A 21 -6.00 14.97 1.84
CA LEU A 21 -5.22 16.15 1.51
C LEU A 21 -4.08 15.82 0.54
N ASN A 22 -3.44 14.67 0.74
CA ASN A 22 -2.40 14.17 -0.16
C ASN A 22 -2.60 12.68 -0.43
N ARG A 23 -2.63 12.32 -1.72
CA ARG A 23 -2.67 10.92 -2.19
C ARG A 23 -1.38 10.62 -2.93
N TYR A 24 -0.54 9.77 -2.35
CA TYR A 24 0.71 9.34 -2.97
C TYR A 24 0.48 7.96 -3.58
N LYS A 25 0.44 7.90 -4.91
CA LYS A 25 0.25 6.66 -5.66
C LYS A 25 1.59 6.15 -6.15
N ILE A 26 1.89 4.90 -5.83
CA ILE A 26 3.08 4.16 -6.26
C ILE A 26 2.61 2.98 -7.08
N SER A 27 3.20 2.79 -8.26
CA SER A 27 2.95 1.63 -9.11
C SER A 27 4.25 0.94 -9.45
N SER A 28 4.19 -0.37 -9.67
CA SER A 28 5.26 -1.06 -10.36
C SER A 28 5.44 -0.48 -11.78
N LYS A 29 6.69 -0.48 -12.26
CA LYS A 29 7.04 0.00 -13.62
C LYS A 29 6.59 -0.98 -14.72
N SER A 30 6.37 -2.23 -14.36
CA SER A 30 5.88 -3.29 -15.24
C SER A 30 4.87 -4.17 -14.52
N ALA A 31 4.16 -5.01 -15.27
CA ALA A 31 3.35 -6.06 -14.68
C ALA A 31 4.23 -6.98 -13.80
N ILE A 32 3.67 -7.41 -12.67
CA ILE A 32 4.32 -8.38 -11.77
C ILE A 32 3.97 -9.81 -12.21
N PRO A 33 4.85 -10.80 -11.90
CA PRO A 33 4.61 -12.20 -12.22
C PRO A 33 3.26 -12.74 -11.71
N THR A 34 2.77 -13.80 -12.33
CA THR A 34 1.60 -14.57 -11.89
C THR A 34 2.02 -15.78 -11.05
N GLY A 35 1.06 -16.38 -10.35
CA GLY A 35 1.30 -17.57 -9.51
C GLY A 35 1.75 -17.21 -8.10
N LYS A 36 2.66 -18.00 -7.53
CA LYS A 36 3.19 -17.76 -6.18
C LYS A 36 4.20 -16.61 -6.21
N VAL A 37 3.80 -15.47 -5.67
CA VAL A 37 4.62 -14.26 -5.62
C VAL A 37 4.73 -13.76 -4.20
N LYS A 38 5.96 -13.49 -3.76
CA LYS A 38 6.20 -12.76 -2.51
C LYS A 38 6.13 -11.26 -2.81
N ILE A 39 5.16 -10.59 -2.21
CA ILE A 39 5.01 -9.14 -2.29
C ILE A 39 5.55 -8.52 -1.02
N GLU A 40 6.31 -7.43 -1.15
CA GLU A 40 6.83 -6.68 -0.02
C GLU A 40 6.60 -5.19 -0.27
N ILE A 41 6.11 -4.49 0.76
CA ILE A 41 6.08 -3.03 0.81
C ILE A 41 6.99 -2.62 1.95
N VAL A 42 7.95 -1.75 1.64
CA VAL A 42 8.88 -1.21 2.60
C VAL A 42 8.64 0.28 2.68
N THR A 43 8.12 0.74 3.82
CA THR A 43 7.99 2.17 4.13
C THR A 43 9.13 2.56 5.05
N LYS A 44 10.05 3.38 4.57
CA LYS A 44 11.17 3.91 5.36
C LYS A 44 10.98 5.40 5.58
N TYR A 45 10.84 5.80 6.84
CA TYR A 45 10.80 7.20 7.23
C TYR A 45 12.22 7.78 7.28
N ASP A 46 12.35 9.04 6.89
CA ASP A 46 13.63 9.73 6.90
C ASP A 46 14.08 10.10 8.33
N ALA A 47 13.12 10.28 9.22
CA ALA A 47 13.33 10.66 10.61
C ALA A 47 12.22 10.11 11.52
N LYS A 48 12.44 10.15 12.84
CA LYS A 48 11.46 9.72 13.87
C LYS A 48 10.45 10.81 14.27
N GLU A 49 10.57 12.00 13.68
CA GLU A 49 9.71 13.14 13.98
C GLU A 49 8.31 13.01 13.34
N ARG A 50 7.35 13.78 13.86
CA ARG A 50 5.99 13.81 13.31
C ARG A 50 6.01 14.36 11.89
N MET A 51 5.19 13.78 11.03
CA MET A 51 5.10 14.14 9.61
C MET A 51 6.40 13.92 8.82
N ALA A 52 7.37 13.18 9.37
CA ALA A 52 8.61 12.86 8.68
C ALA A 52 8.28 12.30 7.28
N PRO A 53 8.98 12.78 6.25
CA PRO A 53 8.85 12.21 4.93
C PRO A 53 9.18 10.70 4.93
N ALA A 54 8.66 9.97 3.97
CA ALA A 54 8.92 8.54 3.83
C ALA A 54 9.12 8.12 2.38
N THR A 55 9.91 7.08 2.18
CA THR A 55 10.04 6.39 0.90
C THR A 55 9.30 5.06 0.97
N ILE A 56 8.36 4.85 0.06
CA ILE A 56 7.63 3.59 -0.08
C ILE A 56 8.23 2.83 -1.27
N THR A 57 8.75 1.64 -0.99
CA THR A 57 9.34 0.75 -2.01
C THR A 57 8.48 -0.50 -2.15
N LEU A 58 8.14 -0.83 -3.39
CA LEU A 58 7.41 -2.02 -3.77
C LEU A 58 8.38 -3.07 -4.29
N LYS A 59 8.31 -4.29 -3.76
CA LYS A 59 9.10 -5.42 -4.25
C LYS A 59 8.22 -6.61 -4.60
N ALA A 60 8.61 -7.32 -5.65
CA ALA A 60 8.06 -8.61 -6.03
C ALA A 60 9.21 -9.63 -6.11
N ASN A 61 9.10 -10.72 -5.35
CA ASN A 61 10.14 -11.75 -5.22
C ASN A 61 11.53 -11.16 -4.88
N GLY A 62 11.56 -10.21 -3.95
CA GLY A 62 12.79 -9.52 -3.51
C GLY A 62 13.32 -8.44 -4.45
N LYS A 63 12.84 -8.37 -5.71
CA LYS A 63 13.24 -7.33 -6.67
C LYS A 63 12.39 -6.08 -6.51
N GLU A 64 13.01 -4.91 -6.48
CA GLU A 64 12.30 -3.64 -6.55
C GLU A 64 11.57 -3.50 -7.89
N VAL A 65 10.27 -3.22 -7.81
CA VAL A 65 9.41 -3.05 -8.99
C VAL A 65 8.84 -1.63 -9.10
N GLY A 66 8.86 -0.85 -8.02
CA GLY A 66 8.41 0.53 -7.99
C GLY A 66 8.79 1.21 -6.68
N GLN A 67 8.87 2.54 -6.70
CA GLN A 67 9.18 3.36 -5.54
C GLN A 67 8.46 4.71 -5.67
N GLY A 68 8.05 5.26 -4.55
CA GLY A 68 7.48 6.61 -4.51
C GLY A 68 7.76 7.31 -3.19
N ARG A 69 7.66 8.64 -3.26
CA ARG A 69 7.99 9.55 -2.18
C ARG A 69 6.72 10.10 -1.53
N VAL A 70 6.66 10.00 -0.21
CA VAL A 70 5.67 10.66 0.64
C VAL A 70 6.39 11.85 1.27
N GLU A 71 6.13 13.05 0.75
CA GLU A 71 6.82 14.27 1.23
C GLU A 71 6.37 14.69 2.62
N ARG A 72 5.16 14.28 3.02
CA ARG A 72 4.63 14.57 4.35
C ARG A 72 3.72 13.44 4.79
N SER A 73 4.11 12.75 5.85
CA SER A 73 3.28 11.73 6.49
C SER A 73 2.23 12.35 7.40
N VAL A 74 1.24 11.57 7.83
CA VAL A 74 0.23 12.08 8.76
C VAL A 74 0.84 12.44 10.12
N PRO A 75 0.37 13.50 10.79
CA PRO A 75 1.02 14.05 11.99
C PRO A 75 0.88 13.22 13.25
N SER A 76 -0.10 12.31 13.34
CA SER A 76 -0.38 11.59 14.58
C SER A 76 -1.14 10.29 14.30
N ILE A 77 -2.34 10.14 14.84
CA ILE A 77 -3.12 8.91 14.78
C ILE A 77 -3.91 8.89 13.47
N PHE A 78 -3.72 7.83 12.68
CA PHE A 78 -4.73 7.45 11.71
C PHE A 78 -5.95 7.00 12.48
N THR A 79 -7.08 7.65 12.25
CA THR A 79 -8.31 7.63 13.04
C THR A 79 -8.57 6.33 13.81
N ALA A 80 -9.06 6.43 15.05
CA ALA A 80 -9.30 5.29 15.95
C ALA A 80 -10.22 4.17 15.41
N SER A 81 -10.91 4.39 14.28
CA SER A 81 -11.84 3.47 13.64
C SER A 81 -11.30 2.76 12.39
N GLU A 82 -10.07 3.02 11.94
CA GLU A 82 -9.53 2.36 10.75
C GLU A 82 -9.08 0.92 11.04
N THR A 83 -9.58 -0.01 10.23
CA THR A 83 -9.27 -1.44 10.27
C THR A 83 -8.04 -1.79 9.44
N PHE A 84 -7.48 -2.97 9.67
CA PHE A 84 -6.43 -3.56 8.84
C PHE A 84 -7.01 -4.77 8.10
N ASP A 85 -7.48 -4.53 6.88
CA ASP A 85 -8.15 -5.55 6.08
C ASP A 85 -7.15 -6.26 5.14
N ILE A 86 -7.33 -7.58 5.01
CA ILE A 86 -6.49 -8.44 4.16
C ILE A 86 -7.40 -9.17 3.18
N GLY A 87 -7.13 -9.02 1.88
CA GLY A 87 -7.82 -9.76 0.82
C GLY A 87 -9.13 -9.12 0.33
N MET A 88 -9.76 -8.25 1.10
CA MET A 88 -10.92 -7.48 0.64
C MET A 88 -11.11 -6.26 1.54
N ASP A 89 -11.38 -5.11 0.95
CA ASP A 89 -11.80 -3.91 1.69
C ASP A 89 -13.33 -4.00 1.88
N LEU A 90 -13.78 -4.09 3.13
CA LEU A 90 -15.20 -4.20 3.49
C LEU A 90 -15.86 -2.84 3.69
N ASN A 91 -15.08 -1.76 3.66
CA ASN A 91 -15.53 -0.41 3.95
C ASN A 91 -15.42 0.50 2.71
N SER A 92 -15.58 1.81 2.90
CA SER A 92 -15.45 2.78 1.82
C SER A 92 -14.06 2.70 1.18
N PRO A 93 -13.98 2.65 -0.17
CA PRO A 93 -12.73 2.42 -0.86
C PRO A 93 -11.74 3.55 -0.59
N VAL A 94 -10.56 3.17 -0.12
CA VAL A 94 -9.43 4.07 0.12
C VAL A 94 -8.94 4.75 -1.15
N SER A 95 -8.82 3.97 -2.23
CA SER A 95 -8.36 4.47 -3.53
C SER A 95 -9.54 4.66 -4.46
N LEU A 96 -9.53 5.80 -5.17
CA LEU A 96 -10.47 6.04 -6.26
C LEU A 96 -10.22 5.11 -7.45
N ASP A 97 -9.05 4.46 -7.54
CA ASP A 97 -8.72 3.55 -8.64
C ASP A 97 -9.62 2.29 -8.69
N TYR A 98 -10.28 1.94 -7.58
CA TYR A 98 -11.21 0.80 -7.51
C TYR A 98 -12.61 1.20 -7.06
N TRP A 99 -12.95 2.49 -7.10
CA TRP A 99 -14.26 3.00 -6.65
C TRP A 99 -15.42 2.28 -7.33
N ASP A 100 -15.39 2.08 -8.64
CA ASP A 100 -16.48 1.42 -9.39
C ASP A 100 -16.45 -0.12 -9.30
N ARG A 101 -15.51 -0.69 -8.53
CA ARG A 101 -15.28 -2.14 -8.43
C ARG A 101 -15.44 -2.67 -7.00
N VAL A 102 -16.07 -1.90 -6.11
CA VAL A 102 -16.33 -2.37 -4.73
C VAL A 102 -17.46 -3.41 -4.68
N PRO A 103 -17.34 -4.46 -3.83
CA PRO A 103 -16.15 -4.82 -3.05
C PRO A 103 -15.05 -5.39 -3.94
N PHE A 104 -13.83 -4.86 -3.82
CA PHE A 104 -12.69 -5.24 -4.67
C PHE A 104 -12.00 -6.48 -4.07
N GLU A 105 -12.66 -7.63 -4.18
CA GLU A 105 -12.22 -8.88 -3.57
C GLU A 105 -10.99 -9.48 -4.28
N PHE A 106 -9.99 -9.89 -3.50
CA PHE A 106 -8.83 -10.61 -4.01
C PHE A 106 -9.21 -12.04 -4.39
N SER A 107 -9.22 -12.33 -5.69
CA SER A 107 -9.61 -13.62 -6.24
C SER A 107 -8.54 -14.72 -6.13
N GLY A 108 -7.50 -14.53 -5.31
CA GLY A 108 -6.37 -15.45 -5.16
C GLY A 108 -6.29 -16.06 -3.77
N LYS A 109 -5.16 -16.72 -3.48
CA LYS A 109 -4.88 -17.27 -2.14
C LYS A 109 -3.74 -16.49 -1.48
N ILE A 110 -4.00 -15.99 -0.27
CA ILE A 110 -2.98 -15.40 0.59
C ILE A 110 -2.49 -16.50 1.53
N GLU A 111 -1.25 -16.94 1.37
CA GLU A 111 -0.69 -18.00 2.24
C GLU A 111 -0.24 -17.45 3.60
N LYS A 112 0.32 -16.24 3.63
CA LYS A 112 0.91 -15.65 4.83
C LYS A 112 0.97 -14.14 4.70
N VAL A 113 0.65 -13.45 5.79
CA VAL A 113 0.97 -12.02 5.98
C VAL A 113 1.96 -11.91 7.13
N HIS A 114 2.98 -11.08 6.95
CA HIS A 114 3.98 -10.80 7.97
C HIS A 114 4.28 -9.32 8.00
N ILE A 115 4.18 -8.73 9.18
CA ILE A 115 4.43 -7.31 9.44
C ILE A 115 5.55 -7.24 10.47
N LYS A 116 6.53 -6.39 10.22
CA LYS A 116 7.63 -6.13 11.14
C LYS A 116 8.08 -4.68 11.04
N TYR A 117 8.59 -4.16 12.14
CA TYR A 117 9.41 -2.96 12.11
C TYR A 117 10.79 -3.31 11.54
N ILE A 118 11.39 -2.35 10.85
CA ILE A 118 12.72 -2.44 10.27
C ILE A 118 13.56 -1.29 10.83
N ASP A 119 14.86 -1.51 10.96
CA ASP A 119 15.81 -0.52 11.45
C ASP A 119 16.11 0.58 10.42
#